data_AF-A0A919U6T4-F1
#
_entry.id   AF-A0A919U6T4-F1
#
_cell.length_a   1.000
_cell.length_b   1.000
_cell.length_c   1.000
_cell.angle_alpha   90.00
_cell.angle_beta   90.00
_cell.angle_gamma   90.00
#
_symmetry.space_group_name_H-M   'P 1'
#
loop_
_entity.id
_entity.type
_entity.pdbx_description
1 polymer ?
#
loop_
_entity_poly.entity_id
_entity_poly.type
_entity_poly.pdbx_seq_one_letter_code
_entity_poly.pdbx_strand_id
1 'polypeptide(L)'
;MPPPDATYSIVVRVRRVTTEDAYVRVPVTDAVMAADLDADGHRHLDGGKVMAEARRLAGSGTAAWQVQEQEIDLHPVQDTPPDGR
;
A
#
# COMPACT_ATOMS: atom_id res chain seq x y z
N MET A 1 34.22 34.96 7.88
CA MET A 1 33.44 34.50 9.06
C MET A 1 32.12 35.23 9.00
N PRO A 2 30.97 34.53 8.93
CA PRO A 2 29.68 35.20 8.90
C PRO A 2 29.43 36.00 10.19
N PRO A 3 28.59 37.05 10.15
CA PRO A 3 28.32 37.88 11.30
C PRO A 3 27.58 37.08 12.41
N PRO A 4 27.78 37.43 13.68
CA PRO A 4 27.28 36.68 14.84
C PRO A 4 25.75 36.60 14.94
N ASP A 5 25.01 37.41 14.17
CA ASP A 5 23.54 37.49 14.18
C ASP A 5 22.88 36.86 12.93
N ALA A 6 23.65 36.17 12.08
CA ALA A 6 23.08 35.50 10.92
C ALA A 6 22.25 34.27 11.35
N THR A 7 20.93 34.35 11.12
CA THR A 7 20.03 33.22 11.32
C THR A 7 20.09 32.33 10.09
N TYR A 8 20.61 31.11 10.26
CA TYR A 8 20.67 30.10 9.21
C TYR A 8 19.57 29.06 9.39
N SER A 9 19.02 28.55 8.29
CA SER A 9 18.09 27.43 8.27
C SER A 9 18.57 26.36 7.29
N ILE A 10 18.28 25.10 7.61
CA ILE A 10 18.49 23.96 6.71
C ILE A 10 17.11 23.48 6.24
N VAL A 11 16.96 23.25 4.94
CA VAL A 11 15.77 22.64 4.37
C VAL A 11 15.97 21.13 4.31
N VAL A 12 15.02 20.37 4.86
CA VAL A 12 15.03 18.91 4.86
C VAL A 12 13.72 18.40 4.28
N ARG A 13 13.80 17.44 3.36
CA ARG A 13 12.62 16.81 2.76
C ARG A 13 12.08 15.73 3.69
N VAL A 14 10.81 15.86 4.04
CA VAL A 14 10.04 14.85 4.81
C VAL A 14 9.03 14.15 3.91
N ARG A 15 8.62 12.94 4.28
CA ARG A 15 7.54 12.18 3.65
C ARG A 15 6.47 11.84 4.68
N ARG A 16 5.22 11.75 4.24
CA ARG A 16 4.13 11.16 5.01
C ARG A 16 3.81 9.80 4.40
N VAL A 17 3.87 8.75 5.22
CA VAL A 17 3.44 7.41 4.84
C VAL A 17 2.04 7.20 5.42
N THR A 18 1.10 6.77 4.59
CA THR A 18 -0.26 6.41 5.02
C THR A 18 -0.42 4.92 4.83
N THR A 19 -0.76 4.22 5.90
CA THR A 19 -1.12 2.79 5.87
C THR A 19 -2.64 2.71 5.80
N GLU A 20 -3.14 2.07 4.76
CA GLU A 20 -4.56 1.89 4.52
C GLU A 20 -4.89 0.39 4.47
N ASP A 21 -6.07 0.03 4.94
CA ASP A 21 -6.62 -1.31 4.81
C ASP A 21 -8.00 -1.27 4.14
N ALA A 22 -8.40 -2.41 3.58
CA ALA A 22 -9.73 -2.59 3.02
C ALA A 22 -10.14 -4.05 3.13
N TYR A 23 -11.40 -4.28 3.45
CA TYR A 23 -12.01 -5.60 3.33
C TYR A 23 -12.54 -5.80 1.90
N VAL A 24 -12.07 -6.86 1.24
CA VAL A 24 -12.56 -7.27 -0.08
C VAL A 24 -13.34 -8.56 0.01
N ARG A 25 -14.47 -8.63 -0.72
CA ARG A 25 -15.29 -9.83 -0.83
C ARG A 25 -14.93 -10.55 -2.11
N VAL A 26 -14.25 -11.68 -1.99
CA VAL A 26 -13.86 -12.51 -3.14
C VAL A 26 -15.01 -13.48 -3.46
N PRO A 27 -15.61 -13.42 -4.66
CA PRO A 27 -16.63 -14.40 -5.07
C PRO A 27 -16.01 -15.78 -5.23
N VAL A 28 -16.62 -16.80 -4.62
CA VAL A 28 -16.24 -18.20 -4.81
C VAL A 28 -16.76 -18.65 -6.17
N THR A 29 -15.86 -18.76 -7.14
CA THR A 29 -16.11 -19.20 -8.50
C THR A 29 -15.02 -20.19 -8.91
N ASP A 30 -15.20 -20.91 -10.02
CA ASP A 30 -14.18 -21.84 -10.53
C ASP A 30 -12.79 -21.20 -10.71
N ALA A 31 -12.73 -19.88 -10.95
CA ALA A 31 -11.48 -19.14 -11.07
C ALA A 31 -10.63 -19.14 -9.79
N VAL A 32 -11.23 -19.31 -8.61
CA VAL A 32 -10.52 -19.37 -7.31
C VAL A 32 -10.47 -20.76 -6.70
N MET A 33 -10.98 -21.77 -7.40
CA MET A 33 -10.92 -23.16 -6.96
C MET A 33 -9.62 -23.83 -7.41
N ALA A 34 -9.20 -24.86 -6.66
CA ALA A 34 -8.18 -25.80 -7.08
C ALA A 34 -8.65 -26.54 -8.35
N ALA A 35 -7.71 -26.89 -9.22
CA ALA A 35 -8.01 -27.59 -10.46
C ALA A 35 -8.45 -29.04 -10.21
N ASP A 36 -7.77 -29.70 -9.28
CA ASP A 36 -7.97 -31.11 -8.98
C ASP A 36 -8.93 -31.32 -7.81
N LEU A 37 -9.55 -32.51 -7.79
CA LEU A 37 -10.33 -32.99 -6.65
C LEU A 37 -9.40 -33.65 -5.64
N ASP A 38 -9.78 -33.61 -4.37
CA ASP A 38 -9.12 -34.40 -3.34
C ASP A 38 -9.50 -35.89 -3.41
N ALA A 39 -8.99 -36.67 -2.45
CA ALA A 39 -9.25 -38.11 -2.35
C ALA A 39 -10.74 -38.46 -2.14
N ASP A 40 -11.52 -37.52 -1.61
CA ASP A 40 -12.95 -37.68 -1.33
C ASP A 40 -13.83 -37.13 -2.48
N GLY A 41 -13.21 -36.64 -3.56
CA GLY A 41 -13.89 -36.09 -4.73
C GLY A 41 -14.37 -34.65 -4.58
N HIS A 42 -13.87 -33.91 -3.57
CA HIS A 42 -14.21 -32.52 -3.32
C HIS A 42 -13.20 -31.56 -3.96
N ARG A 43 -13.72 -30.43 -4.46
CA ARG A 43 -12.90 -29.32 -4.97
C ARG A 43 -12.66 -28.32 -3.85
N HIS A 44 -11.38 -28.01 -3.59
CA HIS A 44 -10.99 -27.05 -2.56
C HIS A 44 -10.78 -25.65 -3.13
N LEU A 45 -10.80 -24.64 -2.26
CA LEU A 45 -10.33 -23.32 -2.60
C LEU A 45 -8.82 -23.34 -2.81
N ASP A 46 -8.36 -22.68 -3.86
CA ASP A 46 -6.95 -22.39 -4.05
C ASP A 46 -6.64 -21.04 -3.38
N GLY A 47 -5.98 -21.09 -2.22
CA GLY A 47 -5.66 -19.90 -1.45
C GLY A 47 -4.82 -18.88 -2.23
N GLY A 48 -3.93 -19.33 -3.11
CA GLY A 48 -3.15 -18.44 -3.96
C GLY A 48 -4.04 -17.67 -4.95
N LYS A 49 -4.99 -18.36 -5.58
CA LYS A 49 -5.96 -17.74 -6.49
C LYS A 49 -6.91 -16.79 -5.76
N VAL A 50 -7.35 -17.12 -4.55
CA VAL A 50 -8.17 -16.23 -3.70
C VAL A 50 -7.42 -14.93 -3.41
N MET A 51 -6.15 -15.00 -3.01
CA MET A 51 -5.34 -13.81 -2.71
C MET A 51 -5.05 -12.97 -3.96
N ALA A 52 -4.81 -13.61 -5.10
CA ALA A 52 -4.63 -12.92 -6.37
C ALA A 52 -5.90 -12.15 -6.78
N GLU A 53 -7.07 -12.78 -6.65
CA GLU A 53 -8.35 -12.14 -6.97
C GLU A 53 -8.70 -11.03 -5.98
N ALA A 54 -8.42 -11.21 -4.69
CA ALA A 54 -8.54 -10.16 -3.67
C ALA A 54 -7.73 -8.91 -4.06
N ARG A 55 -6.47 -9.09 -4.49
CA ARG A 55 -5.61 -7.99 -4.94
C ARG A 55 -6.16 -7.30 -6.19
N ARG A 56 -6.70 -8.08 -7.14
CA ARG A 56 -7.33 -7.54 -8.35
C ARG A 56 -8.55 -6.69 -8.01
N LEU A 57 -9.41 -7.16 -7.11
CA LEU A 57 -10.60 -6.45 -6.64
C LEU A 57 -10.24 -5.19 -5.84
N ALA A 58 -9.16 -5.23 -5.05
CA ALA A 58 -8.65 -4.05 -4.36
C ALA A 58 -8.21 -2.96 -5.36
N GLY A 59 -7.59 -3.36 -6.48
CA GLY A 59 -7.11 -2.46 -7.52
C GLY A 59 -8.19 -1.90 -8.46
N SER A 60 -9.42 -2.42 -8.44
CA SER A 60 -10.50 -1.93 -9.33
C SER A 60 -11.15 -0.61 -8.87
N GLY A 61 -10.67 -0.01 -7.77
CA GLY A 61 -11.17 1.27 -7.25
C GLY A 61 -12.48 1.17 -6.48
N THR A 62 -12.99 -0.04 -6.26
CA THR A 62 -14.24 -0.31 -5.51
C THR A 62 -14.00 -0.66 -4.04
N ALA A 63 -12.76 -0.86 -3.64
CA ALA A 63 -12.41 -1.14 -2.26
C ALA A 63 -12.59 0.12 -1.40
N ALA A 64 -13.29 -0.04 -0.28
CA ALA A 64 -13.48 1.01 0.70
C ALA A 64 -12.24 1.07 1.61
N TRP A 65 -11.19 1.73 1.13
CA TRP A 65 -9.96 1.95 1.89
C TRP A 65 -10.21 2.81 3.12
N GLN A 66 -9.63 2.41 4.25
CA GLN A 66 -9.64 3.16 5.49
C GLN A 66 -8.20 3.41 5.94
N VAL A 67 -7.93 4.65 6.34
CA VAL A 67 -6.63 5.02 6.91
C VAL A 67 -6.54 4.43 8.31
N GLN A 68 -5.56 3.55 8.50
CA GLN A 68 -5.27 2.95 9.80
C GLN A 68 -4.23 3.78 10.57
N GLU A 69 -3.18 4.23 9.87
CA GLU A 69 -2.05 4.91 10.48
C GLU A 69 -1.42 5.92 9.52
N GLN A 70 -0.86 6.99 10.08
CA GLN A 70 -0.04 7.96 9.35
C GLN A 70 1.23 8.26 10.12
N GLU A 71 2.36 8.13 9.44
CA GLU A 71 3.68 8.44 9.99
C GLU A 71 4.37 9.50 9.15
N ILE A 72 5.09 10.42 9.81
CA ILE A 72 5.96 11.39 9.16
C ILE A 72 7.40 10.92 9.38
N ASP A 73 8.14 10.77 8.30
CA ASP A 73 9.53 10.30 8.30
C ASP A 73 10.38 11.21 7.38
N LEU A 74 11.71 11.10 7.47
CA LEU A 74 12.61 11.72 6.51
C LEU A 74 12.43 11.05 5.15
N HIS A 75 12.46 11.85 4.08
CA HIS A 75 12.44 11.28 2.74
C HIS A 75 13.78 10.56 2.48
N PRO A 76 13.78 9.30 1.96
CA PRO A 76 15.01 8.53 1.77
C PRO A 76 15.97 9.13 0.74
N VAL A 77 15.43 9.99 -0.14
CA VAL A 77 16.19 10.79 -1.11
C VAL A 77 16.04 12.26 -0.76
N GLN A 78 17.15 12.95 -0.52
CA GLN A 78 17.17 14.39 -0.30
C GLN A 78 17.55 15.07 -1.61
N ASP A 79 16.66 15.94 -2.10
CA ASP A 79 16.86 16.71 -3.33
C ASP A 79 16.67 18.20 -3.03
N THR A 80 17.14 19.06 -3.93
CA THR A 80 16.89 20.50 -3.84
C THR A 80 15.38 20.78 -3.83
N PRO A 81 14.89 21.70 -2.98
CA PRO A 81 13.49 22.12 -3.02
C PRO A 81 13.13 22.60 -4.43
N PRO A 82 11.95 22.23 -4.96
CA PRO A 82 11.51 22.76 -6.23
C PRO A 82 11.35 24.28 -6.14
N ASP A 83 11.60 24.98 -7.25
CA ASP A 83 11.53 26.44 -7.31
C ASP A 83 10.17 26.96 -6.80
N GLY A 84 10.20 27.90 -5.86
CA GLY A 84 9.00 28.60 -5.36
C GLY A 84 8.32 28.01 -4.11
N ARG A 85 9.02 27.18 -3.31
CA ARG A 85 8.58 26.80 -1.95
C ARG A 85 9.40 27.47 -0.86
#